data_AF-A0AAD5TXB8-F1
#
_entry.id   AF-A0AAD5TXB8-F1
#
_cell.length_a   1.000
_cell.length_b   1.000
_cell.length_c   1.000
_cell.angle_alpha   90.00
_cell.angle_beta   90.00
_cell.angle_gamma   90.00
#
_symmetry.space_group_name_H-M   'P 1'
#
loop_
_entity.id
_entity.type
_entity.pdbx_description
1 polymer ?
#
loop_
_entity_poly.entity_id
_entity_poly.type
_entity_poly.pdbx_seq_one_letter_code
_entity_poly.pdbx_strand_id
1 'polypeptide(L)'
;MIFYSGRSMFDLQGRGNLQCFNKVTTNNQLTSNSCAAQVFKSLWLTSRKWLMHISWPISIGLALAIYFVEGYGFETLSACFVNRKWINLFFYVPLGIFSVATAIMFIWTLVYIVGVQTKISTEKSSLSIETGKSTSKGKIAAKTIKSQWRMIFFILVCMTSFIYFLIFNFVFKTETLTIGAGTVWLQEWLGCVAATTEGGQNVCSSISAKHLPPYAVLIIYDLLIDLLPIWMFIIFGMRLSLYRDWA
;
A
#
# COMPACT_ATOMS: atom_id res chain seq x y z
N MET A 1 4.32 -10.23 12.35
CA MET A 1 3.46 -11.33 12.83
C MET A 1 2.03 -10.81 12.81
N ILE A 2 1.22 -11.17 11.81
CA ILE A 2 -0.14 -10.65 11.63
C ILE A 2 -1.10 -11.84 11.75
N PHE A 3 -1.83 -11.91 12.85
CA PHE A 3 -2.93 -12.84 13.03
C PHE A 3 -4.10 -12.37 12.15
N TYR A 4 -4.35 -13.07 11.05
CA TYR A 4 -5.54 -12.85 10.23
C TYR A 4 -6.69 -13.71 10.77
N SER A 5 -7.61 -13.06 11.50
CA SER A 5 -8.94 -13.61 11.80
C SER A 5 -9.76 -13.72 10.50
N GLY A 6 -9.93 -14.96 10.04
CA GLY A 6 -10.47 -15.35 8.74
C GLY A 6 -12.00 -15.31 8.68
N ARG A 7 -12.57 -14.12 8.53
CA ARG A 7 -14.02 -14.00 8.23
C ARG A 7 -14.40 -13.17 7.01
N SER A 8 -13.45 -12.70 6.20
CA SER A 8 -13.79 -11.85 5.05
C SER A 8 -12.76 -11.83 3.91
N MET A 9 -11.87 -12.82 3.82
CA MET A 9 -10.89 -12.91 2.75
C MET A 9 -11.07 -14.22 2.00
N PHE A 10 -11.40 -14.11 0.72
CA PHE A 10 -11.49 -15.17 -0.30
C PHE A 10 -12.78 -16.00 -0.35
N ASP A 11 -13.84 -15.38 -0.87
CA ASP A 11 -14.89 -16.11 -1.61
C ASP A 11 -14.47 -16.24 -3.10
N LEU A 12 -13.26 -16.76 -3.31
CA LEU A 12 -12.62 -16.99 -4.60
C LEU A 12 -12.15 -18.45 -4.63
N GLN A 13 -13.02 -19.39 -5.03
CA GLN A 13 -12.64 -20.52 -5.88
C GLN A 13 -13.89 -21.29 -6.39
N GLY A 14 -14.40 -20.90 -7.55
CA GLY A 14 -15.57 -21.51 -8.20
C GLY A 14 -15.40 -22.95 -8.71
N ARG A 15 -14.25 -23.61 -8.48
CA ARG A 15 -14.06 -25.04 -8.81
C ARG A 15 -13.94 -25.97 -7.60
N GLY A 16 -13.51 -25.47 -6.45
CA GLY A 16 -13.47 -26.26 -5.20
C GLY A 16 -14.82 -26.31 -4.48
N ASN A 17 -15.64 -25.26 -4.65
CA ASN A 17 -16.95 -25.14 -4.01
C ASN A 17 -17.95 -26.20 -4.47
N LEU A 18 -17.89 -26.66 -5.72
CA LEU A 18 -18.82 -27.66 -6.24
C LEU A 18 -18.65 -29.02 -5.55
N GLN A 19 -17.44 -29.44 -5.21
CA GLN A 19 -17.25 -30.74 -4.54
C GLN A 19 -17.65 -30.75 -3.07
N CYS A 20 -17.51 -29.63 -2.36
CA CYS A 20 -17.97 -29.53 -0.97
C CYS A 20 -19.50 -29.40 -0.89
N PHE A 21 -20.13 -28.61 -1.78
CA PHE A 21 -21.58 -28.48 -1.78
C PHE A 21 -22.29 -29.81 -2.13
N ASN A 22 -21.77 -30.57 -3.11
CA ASN A 22 -22.37 -31.83 -3.53
C ASN A 22 -22.21 -32.97 -2.50
N LYS A 23 -21.22 -32.86 -1.61
CA LYS A 23 -20.95 -33.85 -0.54
C LYS A 23 -21.74 -33.56 0.75
N VAL A 24 -22.18 -32.32 0.95
CA VAL A 24 -23.09 -31.94 2.05
C VAL A 24 -24.51 -32.44 1.82
N THR A 25 -24.95 -32.55 0.56
CA THR A 25 -26.28 -33.08 0.22
C THR A 25 -26.43 -34.60 0.39
N THR A 26 -25.33 -35.35 0.54
CA THR A 26 -25.37 -36.82 0.60
C THR A 26 -25.10 -37.41 1.98
N ASN A 27 -24.53 -36.65 2.92
CA ASN A 27 -24.31 -37.13 4.29
C ASN A 27 -24.60 -36.01 5.29
N ASN A 28 -25.69 -36.18 6.04
CA ASN A 28 -25.99 -35.38 7.23
C ASN A 28 -24.77 -35.44 8.18
N GLN A 29 -24.37 -34.27 8.69
CA GLN A 29 -23.33 -34.06 9.71
C GLN A 29 -21.84 -33.96 9.28
N LEU A 30 -21.50 -33.30 8.17
CA LEU A 30 -20.19 -32.61 8.11
C LEU A 30 -20.33 -31.19 8.66
N THR A 31 -19.86 -31.02 9.89
CA THR A 31 -19.79 -29.75 10.61
C THR A 31 -19.15 -28.67 9.73
N SER A 32 -19.76 -27.47 9.70
CA SER A 32 -19.32 -26.29 8.92
C SER A 32 -17.80 -26.01 9.00
N ASN A 33 -17.17 -26.36 10.13
CA ASN A 33 -15.75 -26.21 10.41
C ASN A 33 -14.85 -27.09 9.50
N SER A 34 -15.34 -28.27 9.10
CA SER A 34 -14.59 -29.24 8.28
C SER A 34 -14.46 -28.78 6.83
N CYS A 35 -15.49 -28.10 6.31
CA CYS A 35 -15.51 -27.57 4.95
C CYS A 35 -14.60 -26.35 4.81
N ALA A 36 -14.63 -25.43 5.78
CA ALA A 36 -13.74 -24.28 5.80
C ALA A 36 -12.27 -24.73 5.84
N ALA A 37 -11.93 -25.70 6.69
CA ALA A 37 -10.57 -26.23 6.81
C ALA A 37 -10.06 -26.87 5.49
N GLN A 38 -10.91 -27.56 4.74
CA GLN A 38 -10.54 -28.14 3.44
C GLN A 38 -10.32 -27.08 2.36
N VAL A 39 -11.15 -26.02 2.32
CA VAL A 39 -10.95 -24.89 1.40
C VAL A 39 -9.65 -24.15 1.71
N PHE A 40 -9.35 -23.90 2.99
CA PHE A 40 -8.08 -23.29 3.41
C PHE A 40 -6.86 -24.16 3.09
N LYS A 41 -6.99 -25.49 3.15
CA LYS A 41 -5.92 -26.42 2.75
C LYS A 41 -5.70 -26.42 1.23
N SER A 42 -6.74 -26.10 0.45
CA SER A 42 -6.67 -25.98 -1.02
C SER A 42 -6.17 -24.61 -1.49
N LEU A 43 -6.01 -23.63 -0.60
CA LEU A 43 -5.36 -22.37 -0.96
C LEU A 43 -3.88 -22.65 -1.24
N TRP A 44 -3.45 -22.37 -2.48
CA TRP A 44 -2.07 -22.49 -2.94
C TRP A 44 -1.05 -21.81 -2.00
N LEU A 45 -1.46 -20.71 -1.36
CA LEU A 45 -0.67 -19.94 -0.38
C LEU A 45 -0.37 -20.71 0.91
N THR A 46 -1.27 -21.59 1.36
CA THR A 46 -1.11 -22.35 2.61
C THR A 46 -0.08 -23.47 2.45
N SER A 47 0.06 -24.00 1.23
CA SER A 47 1.06 -25.01 0.88
C SER A 47 2.48 -24.44 0.77
N ARG A 48 2.62 -23.15 0.45
CA ARG A 48 3.93 -22.48 0.28
C ARG A 48 4.22 -21.45 1.36
N LYS A 49 4.21 -21.88 2.62
CA LYS A 49 4.58 -21.03 3.77
C LYS A 49 5.95 -20.38 3.64
N TRP A 50 6.88 -21.04 2.93
CA TRP A 50 8.23 -20.51 2.66
C TRP A 50 8.23 -19.18 1.91
N LEU A 51 7.20 -18.91 1.08
CA LEU A 51 7.08 -17.63 0.36
C LEU A 51 6.94 -16.43 1.31
N MET A 52 6.37 -16.62 2.51
CA MET A 52 6.27 -15.54 3.50
C MET A 52 7.64 -15.17 4.10
N HIS A 53 8.59 -16.10 4.09
CA HIS A 53 9.93 -15.86 4.61
C HIS A 53 10.84 -15.14 3.61
N ILE A 54 10.41 -14.95 2.35
CA ILE A 54 11.19 -14.25 1.30
C ILE A 54 11.38 -12.75 1.61
N SER A 55 10.50 -12.13 2.41
CA SER A 55 10.64 -10.70 2.72
C SER A 55 11.91 -10.37 3.52
N TRP A 56 12.39 -11.32 4.34
CA TRP A 56 13.59 -11.17 5.15
C TRP A 56 14.86 -11.02 4.30
N PRO A 57 15.21 -11.97 3.42
CA PRO A 57 16.38 -11.82 2.57
C PRO A 57 16.29 -10.64 1.59
N ILE A 58 15.09 -10.26 1.14
CA ILE A 58 14.92 -9.05 0.31
C ILE A 58 15.34 -7.81 1.10
N SER A 59 14.87 -7.67 2.35
CA SER A 59 15.17 -6.51 3.18
C SER A 59 16.66 -6.45 3.54
N ILE A 60 17.24 -7.60 3.92
CA ILE A 60 18.67 -7.72 4.23
C ILE A 60 19.52 -7.46 2.99
N GLY A 61 19.14 -8.02 1.84
CA GLY A 61 19.84 -7.84 0.58
C GLY A 61 19.85 -6.38 0.13
N LEU A 62 18.74 -5.65 0.30
CA LEU A 62 18.66 -4.23 0.00
C LEU A 62 19.58 -3.41 0.93
N ALA A 63 19.57 -3.71 2.24
CA ALA A 63 20.44 -3.05 3.21
C ALA A 63 21.94 -3.27 2.89
N LEU A 64 22.32 -4.49 2.53
CA LEU A 64 23.69 -4.81 2.11
C LEU A 64 24.06 -4.10 0.81
N ALA A 65 23.17 -4.08 -0.18
CA ALA A 65 23.41 -3.39 -1.45
C ALA A 65 23.70 -1.90 -1.25
N ILE A 66 22.95 -1.24 -0.36
CA ILE A 66 23.19 0.16 0.01
C ILE A 66 24.53 0.34 0.71
N TYR A 67 24.89 -0.58 1.62
CA TYR A 67 26.16 -0.55 2.33
C TYR A 67 27.36 -0.63 1.38
N PHE A 68 27.32 -1.53 0.39
CA PHE A 68 28.42 -1.72 -0.57
C PHE A 68 28.60 -0.56 -1.55
N VAL A 69 27.57 0.24 -1.79
CA VAL A 69 27.61 1.35 -2.75
C VAL A 69 28.21 2.63 -2.14
N GLU A 70 28.67 2.60 -0.88
CA GLU A 70 29.12 3.77 -0.10
C GLU A 70 28.11 4.93 -0.19
N GLY A 71 26.83 4.57 -0.29
CA GLY A 71 25.75 5.50 -0.57
C GLY A 71 25.29 6.24 0.68
N TYR A 72 26.09 6.38 1.74
CA TYR A 72 25.68 7.07 2.97
C TYR A 72 26.14 8.53 2.93
N GLY A 73 25.21 9.44 3.19
CA GLY A 73 25.47 10.87 3.35
C GLY A 73 24.91 11.36 4.67
N PHE A 74 25.62 12.25 5.36
CA PHE A 74 25.10 12.92 6.56
C PHE A 74 24.15 14.03 6.13
N GLU A 75 22.88 13.71 5.85
CA GLU A 75 21.83 14.71 5.59
C GLU A 75 21.10 15.05 6.91
N THR A 76 21.54 16.15 7.54
CA THR A 76 20.83 17.10 8.43
C THR A 76 19.93 16.63 9.61
N LEU A 77 19.74 15.34 9.89
CA LEU A 77 18.97 14.90 11.07
C LEU A 77 19.59 13.68 11.77
N SER A 78 20.84 13.74 12.24
CA SER A 78 21.48 12.71 13.11
C SER A 78 21.42 11.22 12.67
N ALA A 79 20.82 10.93 11.51
CA ALA A 79 20.56 9.61 10.99
C ALA A 79 21.29 9.48 9.65
N CYS A 80 22.04 8.39 9.49
CA CYS A 80 22.70 8.08 8.23
C CYS A 80 21.64 7.72 7.19
N PHE A 81 21.23 8.70 6.39
CA PHE A 81 20.31 8.47 5.29
C PHE A 81 21.09 8.12 4.02
N VAL A 82 20.47 7.30 3.17
CA VAL A 82 21.03 6.98 1.86
C VAL A 82 21.05 8.26 1.02
N ASN A 83 22.22 8.54 0.43
CA ASN A 83 22.47 9.65 -0.47
C ASN A 83 21.32 9.79 -1.46
N ARG A 84 20.87 11.04 -1.65
CA ARG A 84 19.72 11.42 -2.46
C ARG A 84 19.79 10.97 -3.92
N LYS A 85 20.98 10.63 -4.42
CA LYS A 85 21.19 10.01 -5.73
C LYS A 85 20.69 8.56 -5.78
N TRP A 86 21.00 7.77 -4.75
CA TRP A 86 20.75 6.33 -4.70
C TRP A 86 19.38 5.97 -4.12
N ILE A 87 18.82 6.82 -3.25
CA ILE A 87 17.49 6.61 -2.64
C ILE A 87 16.39 6.38 -3.69
N ASN A 88 16.43 7.09 -4.83
CA ASN A 88 15.45 6.93 -5.90
C ASN A 88 15.51 5.55 -6.52
N LEU A 89 16.72 5.08 -6.81
CA LEU A 89 16.92 3.80 -7.48
C LEU A 89 16.59 2.62 -6.56
N PHE A 90 17.00 2.69 -5.29
CA PHE A 90 16.85 1.56 -4.36
C PHE A 90 15.50 1.49 -3.65
N PHE A 91 14.89 2.63 -3.32
CA PHE A 91 13.61 2.63 -2.60
C PHE A 91 12.46 2.94 -3.53
N TYR A 92 12.50 4.09 -4.19
CA TYR A 92 11.29 4.63 -4.80
C TYR A 92 10.92 3.98 -6.15
N VAL A 93 11.90 3.62 -6.98
CA VAL A 93 11.63 2.91 -8.24
C VAL A 93 11.00 1.54 -7.98
N PRO A 94 11.58 0.66 -7.12
CA PRO A 94 10.94 -0.60 -6.76
C PRO A 94 9.56 -0.39 -6.14
N LEU A 95 9.41 0.58 -5.23
CA LEU A 95 8.12 0.90 -4.60
C LEU A 95 7.05 1.26 -5.64
N GLY A 96 7.42 2.06 -6.65
CA GLY A 96 6.53 2.42 -7.75
C GLY A 96 6.08 1.22 -8.57
N ILE A 97 7.03 0.35 -8.95
CA ILE A 97 6.73 -0.89 -9.70
C ILE A 97 5.77 -1.77 -8.90
N PHE A 98 6.02 -1.97 -7.61
CA PHE A 98 5.15 -2.76 -6.74
C PHE A 98 3.76 -2.13 -6.58
N SER A 99 3.68 -0.81 -6.43
CA SER A 99 2.41 -0.08 -6.29
C SER A 99 1.53 -0.27 -7.54
N VAL A 100 2.10 -0.07 -8.73
CA VAL A 100 1.37 -0.25 -9.99
C VAL A 100 0.96 -1.70 -10.21
N ALA A 101 1.88 -2.65 -10.01
CA ALA A 101 1.58 -4.07 -10.14
C ALA A 101 0.44 -4.51 -9.20
N THR A 102 0.46 -4.01 -7.95
CA THR A 102 -0.59 -4.29 -6.96
C THR A 102 -1.93 -3.70 -7.38
N ALA A 103 -1.95 -2.46 -7.89
CA ALA A 103 -3.16 -1.83 -8.38
C ALA A 103 -3.79 -2.62 -9.54
N ILE A 104 -2.97 -3.06 -10.51
CA ILE A 104 -3.42 -3.88 -11.65
C ILE A 104 -4.02 -5.20 -11.16
N MET A 105 -3.29 -5.93 -10.31
CA MET A 105 -3.74 -7.20 -9.73
C MET A 105 -5.05 -7.05 -8.97
N PHE A 106 -5.21 -5.95 -8.25
CA PHE A 106 -6.42 -5.67 -7.49
C PHE A 106 -7.62 -5.35 -8.40
N ILE A 107 -7.43 -4.51 -9.41
CA ILE A 107 -8.48 -4.21 -10.39
C ILE A 107 -8.93 -5.48 -11.10
N TRP A 108 -7.99 -6.32 -11.54
CA TRP A 108 -8.32 -7.62 -12.15
C TRP A 108 -9.15 -8.46 -11.19
N THR A 109 -8.71 -8.58 -9.94
CA THR A 109 -9.41 -9.37 -8.91
C THR A 109 -10.86 -8.88 -8.73
N LEU A 110 -11.08 -7.56 -8.65
CA LEU A 110 -12.43 -7.00 -8.53
C LEU A 110 -13.29 -7.32 -9.75
N VAL A 111 -12.77 -7.14 -10.97
CA VAL A 111 -13.48 -7.45 -12.22
C VAL A 111 -13.85 -8.93 -12.26
N TYR A 112 -12.95 -9.82 -11.87
CA TYR A 112 -13.20 -11.25 -11.84
C TYR A 112 -14.31 -11.62 -10.85
N ILE A 113 -14.27 -11.09 -9.62
CA ILE A 113 -15.30 -11.39 -8.60
C ILE A 113 -16.67 -10.89 -9.06
N VAL A 114 -16.76 -9.66 -9.58
CA VAL A 114 -18.02 -9.11 -10.10
C VAL A 114 -18.53 -9.95 -11.28
N GLY A 115 -17.64 -10.36 -12.18
CA GLY A 115 -17.96 -11.24 -13.31
C GLY A 115 -18.52 -12.60 -12.88
N VAL A 116 -17.95 -13.22 -11.86
CA VAL A 116 -18.45 -14.50 -11.33
C VAL A 116 -19.80 -14.33 -10.62
N GLN A 117 -19.93 -13.31 -9.78
CA GLN A 117 -21.16 -13.05 -9.01
C GLN A 117 -22.36 -12.71 -9.91
N THR A 118 -22.13 -12.01 -11.02
CA THR A 118 -23.18 -11.71 -12.01
C THR A 118 -23.64 -12.96 -12.77
N LYS A 119 -22.74 -13.90 -13.09
CA LYS A 119 -23.09 -15.20 -13.70
C LYS A 119 -23.94 -16.05 -12.76
N ILE A 120 -23.50 -16.23 -11.51
CA ILE A 120 -24.23 -17.00 -10.49
C ILE A 120 -25.63 -16.40 -10.24
N SER A 121 -25.73 -15.08 -10.21
CA SER A 121 -27.03 -14.41 -10.00
C SER A 121 -27.97 -14.56 -11.19
N THR A 122 -27.43 -14.65 -12.41
CA THR A 122 -28.22 -14.91 -13.63
C THR A 122 -28.76 -16.34 -13.61
N GLU A 123 -27.94 -17.34 -13.27
CA GLU A 123 -28.36 -18.74 -13.13
C GLU A 123 -29.39 -18.95 -12.01
N LYS A 124 -29.22 -18.27 -10.86
CA LYS A 124 -30.22 -18.29 -9.79
C LYS A 124 -31.53 -17.63 -10.22
N SER A 125 -31.47 -16.56 -11.01
CA SER A 125 -32.67 -15.88 -11.50
C SER A 125 -33.47 -16.75 -12.48
N SER A 126 -32.81 -17.61 -13.28
CA SER A 126 -33.52 -18.60 -14.13
C SER A 126 -34.20 -19.71 -13.33
N LEU A 127 -33.75 -20.03 -12.11
CA LEU A 127 -34.45 -20.93 -11.19
C LEU A 127 -35.50 -20.23 -10.31
N SER A 128 -35.45 -18.90 -10.17
CA SER A 128 -36.28 -18.12 -9.23
C SER A 128 -37.48 -17.44 -9.91
N ILE A 129 -37.94 -17.95 -11.07
CA ILE A 129 -39.09 -17.38 -11.80
C ILE A 129 -40.37 -17.39 -10.94
N GLU A 130 -40.45 -18.20 -9.89
CA GLU A 130 -41.59 -18.22 -8.95
C GLU A 130 -41.56 -17.16 -7.82
N THR A 131 -40.49 -16.38 -7.65
CA THR A 131 -40.46 -15.36 -6.58
C THR A 131 -39.81 -14.07 -7.10
N GLY A 132 -40.64 -13.09 -7.46
CA GLY A 132 -40.30 -11.88 -8.24
C GLY A 132 -39.30 -10.87 -7.63
N LYS A 133 -38.16 -11.32 -7.12
CA LYS A 133 -37.02 -10.49 -6.70
C LYS A 133 -35.83 -10.72 -7.61
N SER A 134 -35.89 -10.16 -8.82
CA SER A 134 -34.71 -9.97 -9.65
C SER A 134 -33.69 -9.10 -8.91
N THR A 135 -32.58 -9.70 -8.48
CA THR A 135 -31.52 -8.98 -7.79
C THR A 135 -30.66 -8.28 -8.84
N SER A 136 -30.87 -6.98 -9.04
CA SER A 136 -30.12 -6.16 -10.00
C SER A 136 -28.60 -6.34 -9.85
N LYS A 137 -27.90 -6.52 -10.99
CA LYS A 137 -26.43 -6.62 -11.11
C LYS A 137 -25.69 -5.53 -10.30
N GLY A 138 -26.28 -4.34 -10.18
CA GLY A 138 -25.73 -3.21 -9.40
C GLY A 138 -25.71 -3.46 -7.89
N LYS A 139 -26.73 -4.13 -7.32
CA LYS A 139 -26.78 -4.43 -5.88
C LYS A 139 -25.73 -5.45 -5.46
N ILE A 140 -25.44 -6.40 -6.35
CA ILE A 140 -24.41 -7.43 -6.16
C ILE A 140 -23.02 -6.80 -6.21
N ALA A 141 -22.74 -5.95 -7.20
CA ALA A 141 -21.49 -5.21 -7.29
C ALA A 141 -21.28 -4.30 -6.06
N ALA A 142 -22.31 -3.56 -5.63
CA ALA A 142 -22.24 -2.69 -4.47
C ALA A 142 -21.95 -3.46 -3.17
N LYS A 143 -22.52 -4.64 -2.97
CA LYS A 143 -22.25 -5.49 -1.80
C LYS A 143 -20.80 -6.00 -1.79
N THR A 144 -20.27 -6.40 -2.95
CA THR A 144 -18.88 -6.83 -3.10
C THR A 144 -17.91 -5.69 -2.82
N ILE A 145 -18.15 -4.50 -3.38
CA ILE A 145 -17.33 -3.30 -3.16
C ILE A 145 -17.37 -2.90 -1.68
N LYS A 146 -18.54 -2.92 -1.05
CA LYS A 146 -18.70 -2.67 0.38
C LYS A 146 -17.96 -3.69 1.26
N SER A 147 -17.67 -4.89 0.76
CA SER A 147 -16.84 -5.86 1.49
C SER A 147 -15.34 -5.59 1.32
N GLN A 148 -14.93 -5.03 0.17
CA GLN A 148 -13.51 -4.83 -0.20
C GLN A 148 -13.01 -3.39 -0.02
N TRP A 149 -13.86 -2.48 0.45
CA TRP A 149 -13.55 -1.04 0.59
C TRP A 149 -12.24 -0.75 1.33
N ARG A 150 -11.86 -1.60 2.30
CA ARG A 150 -10.59 -1.46 3.05
C ARG A 150 -9.36 -1.60 2.14
N MET A 151 -9.37 -2.58 1.25
CA MET A 151 -8.27 -2.76 0.29
C MET A 151 -8.29 -1.68 -0.78
N ILE A 152 -9.48 -1.25 -1.23
CA ILE A 152 -9.62 -0.12 -2.16
C ILE A 152 -9.00 1.15 -1.55
N PHE A 153 -9.38 1.46 -0.31
CA PHE A 153 -8.89 2.63 0.40
C PHE A 153 -7.37 2.58 0.60
N PHE A 154 -6.82 1.42 0.98
CA PHE A 154 -5.37 1.24 1.09
C PHE A 154 -4.63 1.51 -0.23
N ILE A 155 -5.14 0.96 -1.34
CA ILE A 155 -4.53 1.17 -2.67
C ILE A 155 -4.63 2.63 -3.08
N LEU A 156 -5.75 3.29 -2.82
CA LEU A 156 -5.91 4.73 -3.09
C LEU A 156 -4.89 5.56 -2.31
N VAL A 157 -4.68 5.26 -1.04
CA VAL A 157 -3.67 5.92 -0.20
C VAL A 157 -2.26 5.68 -0.78
N CYS A 158 -1.89 4.43 -1.09
CA CYS A 158 -0.59 4.13 -1.68
C CYS A 158 -0.37 4.82 -3.04
N MET A 159 -1.38 4.82 -3.92
CA MET A 159 -1.30 5.48 -5.22
C MET A 159 -1.19 6.99 -5.08
N THR A 160 -1.94 7.59 -4.16
CA THR A 160 -1.87 9.02 -3.88
C THR A 160 -0.47 9.40 -3.40
N SER A 161 0.07 8.69 -2.40
CA SER A 161 1.43 8.91 -1.91
C SER A 161 2.49 8.72 -3.01
N PHE A 162 2.30 7.73 -3.90
CA PHE A 162 3.20 7.52 -5.03
C PHE A 162 3.14 8.66 -6.06
N ILE A 163 1.95 9.19 -6.37
CA ILE A 163 1.79 10.34 -7.27
C ILE A 163 2.46 11.58 -6.67
N TYR A 164 2.22 11.87 -5.39
CA TYR A 164 2.89 12.98 -4.70
C TYR A 164 4.41 12.84 -4.72
N PHE A 165 4.91 11.62 -4.52
CA PHE A 165 6.33 11.32 -4.65
C PHE A 165 6.87 11.62 -6.05
N LEU A 166 6.15 11.21 -7.10
CA LEU A 166 6.56 11.48 -8.49
C LEU A 166 6.60 12.98 -8.76
N ILE A 167 5.56 13.72 -8.37
CA ILE A 167 5.50 15.18 -8.52
C ILE A 167 6.69 15.81 -7.79
N PHE A 168 6.93 15.44 -6.53
CA PHE A 168 8.02 16.01 -5.75
C PHE A 168 9.38 15.73 -6.40
N ASN A 169 9.59 14.54 -6.94
CA ASN A 169 10.84 14.20 -7.60
C ASN A 169 11.02 14.90 -8.94
N PHE A 170 10.00 14.89 -9.80
CA PHE A 170 10.12 15.50 -11.13
C PHE A 170 10.20 17.01 -11.08
N VAL A 171 9.47 17.65 -10.16
CA VAL A 171 9.43 19.12 -10.05
C VAL A 171 10.61 19.66 -9.26
N PHE A 172 10.98 19.03 -8.14
CA PHE A 172 12.00 19.60 -7.24
C PHE A 172 13.40 19.04 -7.47
N LYS A 173 13.59 17.84 -8.05
CA LYS A 173 14.95 17.38 -8.37
C LYS A 173 15.57 18.15 -9.51
N THR A 174 14.81 18.50 -10.54
CA THR A 174 15.31 19.27 -11.69
C THR A 174 15.88 20.61 -11.24
N GLU A 175 15.18 21.30 -10.33
CA GLU A 175 15.58 22.61 -9.81
C GLU A 175 16.71 22.54 -8.77
N THR A 176 16.82 21.44 -8.02
CA THR A 176 17.86 21.30 -6.98
C THR A 176 19.17 20.71 -7.50
N LEU A 177 19.16 19.94 -8.58
CA LEU A 177 20.36 19.40 -9.22
C LEU A 177 21.21 20.49 -9.90
N THR A 178 20.63 21.66 -10.18
CA THR A 178 21.34 22.83 -10.70
C THR A 178 22.05 23.64 -9.61
N ILE A 179 21.84 23.30 -8.33
CA ILE A 179 22.47 23.96 -7.19
C ILE A 179 23.86 23.35 -6.94
N GLY A 180 24.84 23.76 -7.76
CA GLY A 180 26.25 23.48 -7.49
C GLY A 180 26.84 24.41 -6.42
N ALA A 181 28.00 24.05 -5.87
CA ALA A 181 28.74 24.87 -4.91
C ALA A 181 29.10 26.28 -5.42
N GLY A 182 29.05 26.51 -6.74
CA GLY A 182 29.26 27.82 -7.38
C GLY A 182 27.99 28.64 -7.59
N THR A 183 26.84 28.25 -7.06
CA THR A 183 25.61 29.04 -7.22
C THR A 183 25.67 30.34 -6.42
N VAL A 184 25.44 31.46 -7.12
CA VAL A 184 25.61 32.82 -6.57
C VAL A 184 24.75 33.04 -5.32
N TRP A 185 23.48 32.64 -5.37
CA TRP A 185 22.57 32.80 -4.24
C TRP A 185 22.95 31.95 -3.03
N LEU A 186 23.58 30.78 -3.23
CA LEU A 186 24.01 29.90 -2.14
C LEU A 186 25.22 30.50 -1.41
N GLN A 187 26.16 31.07 -2.15
CA GLN A 187 27.30 31.79 -1.58
C GLN A 187 26.85 33.05 -0.84
N GLU A 188 25.87 33.77 -1.37
CA GLU A 188 25.26 34.93 -0.71
C GLU A 188 24.54 34.54 0.59
N TRP A 189 23.79 33.44 0.57
CA TRP A 189 23.14 32.90 1.76
C TRP A 189 24.17 32.44 2.80
N LEU A 190 25.21 31.70 2.41
CA LEU A 190 26.29 31.26 3.30
C LEU A 190 27.03 32.44 3.92
N GLY A 191 27.33 33.48 3.13
CA GLY A 191 27.94 34.72 3.62
C GLY A 191 27.07 35.43 4.64
N CYS A 192 25.76 35.52 4.40
CA CYS A 192 24.79 36.09 5.33
C CYS A 192 24.74 35.30 6.66
N VAL A 193 24.71 33.96 6.59
CA VAL A 193 24.71 33.10 7.78
C VAL A 193 26.02 33.24 8.57
N ALA A 194 27.17 33.30 7.89
CA ALA A 194 28.47 33.45 8.52
C ALA A 194 28.67 34.84 9.18
N ALA A 195 28.05 35.88 8.62
CA ALA A 195 28.13 37.24 9.15
C ALA A 195 27.21 37.49 10.36
N THR A 196 26.20 36.63 10.59
CA THR A 196 25.20 36.84 11.64
C THR A 196 25.48 35.95 12.84
N THR A 197 25.76 36.55 14.00
CA THR A 197 26.14 35.84 15.24
C THR A 197 24.97 35.16 15.96
N GLU A 198 23.73 35.65 15.79
CA GLU A 198 22.53 35.05 16.39
C GLU A 198 21.39 34.93 15.37
N GLY A 199 20.80 33.74 15.24
CA GLY A 199 19.63 33.53 14.38
C GLY A 199 19.86 33.65 12.87
N GLY A 200 21.12 33.55 12.41
CA GLY A 200 21.51 33.78 11.01
C GLY A 200 20.69 33.01 9.97
N GLN A 201 20.28 31.76 10.25
CA GLN A 201 19.43 31.01 9.31
C GLN A 201 18.05 31.63 9.11
N ASN A 202 17.44 32.19 10.17
CA ASN A 202 16.10 32.77 10.09
C ASN A 202 16.14 34.12 9.36
N VAL A 203 17.14 34.95 9.67
CA VAL A 203 17.34 36.26 9.03
C VAL A 203 17.69 36.11 7.55
N CYS A 204 18.57 35.16 7.21
CA CYS A 204 18.99 34.92 5.84
C CYS A 204 18.00 34.05 5.03
N SER A 205 16.90 33.58 5.65
CA SER A 205 15.93 32.72 4.99
C SER A 205 15.26 33.36 3.77
N SER A 206 15.16 34.70 3.73
CA SER A 206 14.56 35.42 2.59
C SER A 206 15.35 35.27 1.28
N ILE A 207 16.66 35.03 1.38
CA ILE A 207 17.55 34.82 0.22
C ILE A 207 17.29 33.42 -0.36
N SER A 208 17.21 32.41 0.50
CA SER A 208 17.03 31.03 0.11
C SER A 208 15.58 30.68 -0.23
N ALA A 209 14.59 31.37 0.35
CA ALA A 209 13.16 31.14 0.14
C ALA A 209 12.69 31.30 -1.31
N LYS A 210 13.42 32.07 -2.15
CA LYS A 210 13.10 32.22 -3.58
C LYS A 210 13.56 31.04 -4.44
N HIS A 211 14.52 30.27 -3.94
CA HIS A 211 15.18 29.19 -4.70
C HIS A 211 14.84 27.81 -4.15
N LEU A 212 14.39 27.71 -2.90
CA LEU A 212 13.94 26.46 -2.30
C LEU A 212 12.42 26.31 -2.36
N PRO A 213 11.92 25.05 -2.37
CA PRO A 213 10.51 24.78 -2.23
C PRO A 213 9.98 25.38 -0.92
N PRO A 214 8.74 25.89 -0.91
CA PRO A 214 8.13 26.39 0.32
C PRO A 214 8.13 25.30 1.40
N TYR A 215 8.55 25.67 2.60
CA TYR A 215 8.71 24.74 3.73
C TYR A 215 7.44 23.92 4.04
N ALA A 216 6.27 24.53 3.83
CA ALA A 216 4.98 23.85 3.97
C ALA A 216 4.86 22.60 3.08
N VAL A 217 5.37 22.65 1.84
CA VAL A 217 5.30 21.50 0.92
C VAL A 217 6.20 20.37 1.39
N LEU A 218 7.37 20.70 1.95
CA LEU A 218 8.29 19.70 2.53
C LEU A 218 7.66 19.01 3.73
N ILE A 219 7.03 19.76 4.65
CA ILE A 219 6.32 19.17 5.80
C ILE A 219 5.15 18.29 5.34
N ILE A 220 4.33 18.77 4.41
CA ILE A 220 3.19 17.99 3.90
C ILE A 220 3.67 16.67 3.29
N TYR A 221 4.76 16.71 2.53
CA TYR A 221 5.37 15.52 1.94
C TYR A 221 5.81 14.51 3.02
N ASP A 222 6.51 14.98 4.05
CA ASP A 222 7.00 14.14 5.16
C ASP A 222 5.84 13.52 5.94
N LEU A 223 4.86 14.35 6.34
CA LEU A 223 3.64 13.90 7.02
C LEU A 223 2.85 12.89 6.21
N LEU A 224 2.78 13.05 4.88
CA LEU A 224 2.02 12.13 4.03
C LEU A 224 2.64 10.71 4.04
N ILE A 225 3.97 10.61 4.12
CA ILE A 225 4.67 9.34 4.20
C ILE A 225 4.50 8.74 5.60
N ASP A 226 4.64 9.55 6.65
CA ASP A 226 4.49 9.11 8.04
C ASP A 226 3.05 8.71 8.39
N LEU A 227 2.06 9.23 7.67
CA LEU A 227 0.66 8.83 7.82
C LEU A 227 0.35 7.45 7.22
N LEU A 228 1.19 6.89 6.34
CA LEU A 228 0.97 5.55 5.76
C LEU A 228 0.81 4.43 6.80
N PRO A 229 1.72 4.26 7.78
CA PRO A 229 1.55 3.26 8.83
C PRO A 229 0.32 3.53 9.71
N ILE A 230 -0.03 4.80 9.92
CA ILE A 230 -1.23 5.18 10.68
C ILE A 230 -2.49 4.73 9.93
N TRP A 231 -2.56 4.98 8.62
CA TRP A 231 -3.66 4.48 7.78
C TRP A 231 -3.75 2.96 7.81
N MET A 232 -2.61 2.26 7.71
CA MET A 232 -2.56 0.81 7.85
C MET A 232 -3.12 0.34 9.20
N PHE A 233 -2.73 0.99 10.28
CA PHE A 233 -3.24 0.69 11.61
C PHE A 233 -4.74 0.93 11.73
N ILE A 234 -5.27 2.03 11.20
CA ILE A 234 -6.71 2.33 11.24
C ILE A 234 -7.51 1.29 10.44
N ILE A 235 -7.07 0.96 9.22
CA ILE A 235 -7.82 0.06 8.32
C ILE A 235 -7.87 -1.38 8.87
N PHE A 236 -6.74 -1.86 9.40
CA PHE A 236 -6.60 -3.25 9.84
C PHE A 236 -6.77 -3.44 11.34
N GLY A 237 -6.28 -2.52 12.16
CA GLY A 237 -6.28 -2.57 13.63
C GLY A 237 -7.62 -2.24 14.26
N MET A 238 -8.38 -1.26 13.75
CA MET A 238 -9.70 -0.88 14.30
C MET A 238 -10.84 -1.84 13.89
N ARG A 239 -10.57 -3.15 13.82
CA ARG A 239 -11.64 -4.14 13.69
C ARG A 239 -12.35 -4.29 15.03
N LEU A 240 -13.66 -4.00 15.04
CA LEU A 240 -14.53 -4.28 16.19
C LEU A 240 -14.43 -5.73 16.67
N SER A 241 -14.17 -6.68 15.76
CA SER A 241 -13.96 -8.09 16.13
C SER A 241 -12.71 -8.28 16.98
N LEU A 242 -11.63 -7.54 16.70
CA LEU A 242 -10.39 -7.60 17.47
C LEU A 242 -10.61 -6.98 18.84
N TYR A 243 -11.31 -5.84 18.93
CA TYR A 243 -11.65 -5.25 20.21
C TYR A 243 -12.49 -6.18 21.09
N ARG A 244 -13.44 -6.91 20.49
CA ARG A 244 -14.30 -7.86 21.22
C ARG A 244 -13.57 -9.12 21.69
N ASP A 245 -12.50 -9.54 21.02
CA ASP A 245 -11.70 -10.69 21.45
C ASP A 245 -10.69 -10.31 22.55
N TRP A 246 -10.44 -9.02 22.74
CA TRP A 246 -9.53 -8.46 23.75
C TRP A 246 -10.23 -7.96 25.02
N ALA A 247 -11.55 -7.78 25.00
CA ALA A 247 -12.37 -7.35 26.13
C ALA A 247 -13.05 -8.55 26.79
#